data_AF-A0A817I656-F1
#
_entry.id   AF-A0A817I656-F1
#
_cell.length_a   1.000
_cell.length_b   1.000
_cell.length_c   1.000
_cell.angle_alpha   90.00
_cell.angle_beta   90.00
_cell.angle_gamma   90.00
#
_symmetry.space_group_name_H-M   'P 1'
#
loop_
_entity.id
_entity.type
_entity.pdbx_description
1 polymer ?
#
loop_
_entity_poly.entity_id
_entity_poly.type
_entity_poly.pdbx_seq_one_letter_code
_entity_poly.pdbx_strand_id
1 'polypeptide(L)'
;MSNDATVTKSFAARSNNIESETVKVTGSRRQHLVLHHGNELLEFDDNIHILYFSEMTISRLDGNNRHFSLSWTIGVTIEINVIEMTSPSKQLVLNIAASIAGRFRGKTYGLLGTYDGRTDNDLRSQNGSIISSNGSLEQIHKNFGVTWAIDPSSSLLYYEAGQTPEFFSEKNRVFNASFIDPITTNNSTIHNSCNINATASPSSWNLAQRTCYYDLFMTNDMNLANASLMAGNELLLIQKNQRNPPSFKSSLPLSMNLTQGKQVSLNISATSEYPSHVVELFELHRPVNATFDRNTGIFRWTAISGEHYLSIGARDTTYNLISKHDITFYVQANAPITVTTTSGSNNLVKEANFIITILGLTLLFG
;
A
#
# COMPACT_ATOMS: atom_id res chain seq x y z
N MET A 1 8.82 13.95 32.25
CA MET A 1 8.25 13.27 31.07
C MET A 1 8.51 14.20 29.90
N SER A 2 9.21 13.73 28.88
CA SER A 2 9.92 14.62 27.96
C SER A 2 9.06 15.07 26.78
N ASN A 3 9.34 16.27 26.30
CA ASN A 3 8.68 16.90 25.15
C ASN A 3 9.20 16.32 23.82
N ASP A 4 9.49 15.02 23.76
CA ASP A 4 10.37 14.45 22.71
C ASP A 4 9.63 13.56 21.69
N ALA A 5 8.29 13.51 21.76
CA ALA A 5 7.48 12.68 20.86
C ALA A 5 7.15 13.37 19.54
N THR A 6 7.61 12.81 18.42
CA THR A 6 7.29 13.40 17.12
C THR A 6 5.96 12.91 16.57
N VAL A 7 5.18 13.82 16.01
CA VAL A 7 3.86 13.52 15.43
C VAL A 7 3.76 14.08 14.01
N THR A 8 2.84 13.52 13.24
CA THR A 8 2.52 14.03 11.90
C THR A 8 1.40 15.05 12.01
N LYS A 9 1.60 16.25 11.47
CA LYS A 9 0.56 17.30 11.45
C LYS A 9 0.02 17.63 10.07
N SER A 10 0.78 17.27 9.04
CA SER A 10 0.43 17.62 7.68
C SER A 10 0.91 16.55 6.72
N PHE A 11 0.17 16.43 5.63
CA PHE A 11 0.44 15.55 4.51
C PHE A 11 0.25 16.36 3.23
N ALA A 12 1.13 16.17 2.26
CA ALA A 12 0.90 16.68 0.91
C ALA A 12 1.35 15.67 -0.13
N ALA A 13 0.63 15.62 -1.24
CA ALA A 13 0.95 14.77 -2.36
C ALA A 13 0.53 15.41 -3.67
N ARG A 14 1.29 15.11 -4.73
CA ARG A 14 1.00 15.52 -6.09
C ARG A 14 1.42 14.39 -7.04
N SER A 15 0.58 14.06 -8.01
CA SER A 15 0.96 13.15 -9.08
C SER A 15 1.86 13.89 -10.09
N ASN A 16 2.66 13.14 -10.83
CA ASN A 16 3.49 13.71 -11.91
C ASN A 16 2.68 14.07 -13.18
N ASN A 17 1.37 13.79 -13.19
CA ASN A 17 0.48 14.20 -14.27
C ASN A 17 0.41 15.74 -14.33
N ILE A 18 0.51 16.30 -15.53
CA ILE A 18 0.44 17.75 -15.77
C ILE A 18 -0.90 18.36 -15.33
N GLU A 19 -1.97 17.56 -15.31
CA GLU A 19 -3.30 17.96 -14.84
C GLU A 19 -3.49 17.75 -13.33
N SER A 20 -2.51 17.16 -12.63
CA SER A 20 -2.62 16.92 -11.20
C SER A 20 -2.28 18.17 -10.41
N GLU A 21 -3.21 18.55 -9.55
CA GLU A 21 -2.96 19.54 -8.52
C GLU A 21 -2.36 18.89 -7.26
N THR A 22 -1.80 19.73 -6.40
CA THR A 22 -1.27 19.27 -5.11
C THR A 22 -2.41 19.17 -4.11
N VAL A 23 -2.58 18.02 -3.47
CA VAL A 23 -3.44 17.90 -2.28
C VAL A 23 -2.62 18.16 -1.03
N LYS A 24 -3.15 18.98 -0.13
CA LYS A 24 -2.50 19.35 1.14
C LYS A 24 -3.51 19.17 2.27
N VAL A 25 -3.15 18.41 3.29
CA VAL A 25 -3.96 18.16 4.48
C VAL A 25 -3.17 18.65 5.69
N THR A 26 -3.74 19.52 6.51
CA THR A 26 -3.07 20.09 7.68
C THR A 26 -4.00 20.16 8.88
N GLY A 27 -3.56 19.64 10.03
CA GLY A 27 -4.20 19.93 11.31
C GLY A 27 -3.86 21.36 11.76
N SER A 28 -4.84 22.28 11.70
CA SER A 28 -4.66 23.67 12.09
C SER A 28 -4.39 23.82 13.59
N ARG A 29 -3.65 24.86 13.97
CA ARG A 29 -3.53 25.32 15.37
C ARG A 29 -4.88 25.58 16.04
N ARG A 30 -5.91 25.88 15.25
CA ARG A 30 -7.30 26.10 15.71
C ARG A 30 -8.12 24.82 15.84
N GLN A 31 -7.47 23.64 15.81
CA GLN A 31 -8.11 22.33 16.02
C GLN A 31 -9.18 21.98 14.98
N HIS A 32 -8.96 22.37 13.72
CA HIS A 32 -9.74 21.88 12.58
C HIS A 32 -8.81 21.38 11.48
N LEU A 33 -9.31 20.49 10.64
CA LEU A 33 -8.58 20.03 9.46
C LEU A 33 -8.71 21.07 8.34
N VAL A 34 -7.59 21.39 7.70
CA VAL A 34 -7.52 22.24 6.52
C VAL A 34 -7.12 21.35 5.35
N LEU A 35 -7.96 21.31 4.31
CA LEU A 35 -7.75 20.50 3.13
C LEU A 35 -7.71 21.40 1.89
N HIS A 36 -6.63 21.35 1.12
CA HIS A 36 -6.51 22.05 -0.15
C HIS A 36 -6.34 21.08 -1.31
N HIS A 37 -6.90 21.46 -2.47
CA HIS A 37 -6.57 20.91 -3.78
C HIS A 37 -6.08 22.07 -4.66
N GLY A 38 -4.81 22.04 -5.05
CA GLY A 38 -4.11 23.16 -5.66
C GLY A 38 -4.03 24.35 -4.69
N ASN A 39 -4.73 25.42 -5.05
CA ASN A 39 -4.89 26.65 -4.25
C ASN A 39 -6.30 26.78 -3.64
N GLU A 40 -7.22 25.87 -3.96
CA GLU A 40 -8.59 25.90 -3.46
C GLU A 40 -8.65 25.26 -2.07
N LEU A 41 -9.41 25.87 -1.15
CA LEU A 41 -9.75 25.28 0.14
C LEU A 41 -11.00 24.41 -0.07
N LEU A 42 -10.92 23.13 0.29
CA LEU A 42 -12.02 22.19 0.20
C LEU A 42 -12.79 22.13 1.51
N GLU A 43 -14.11 22.19 1.43
CA GLU A 43 -15.02 22.03 2.55
C GLU A 43 -15.99 20.88 2.28
N PHE A 44 -16.15 19.99 3.27
CA PHE A 44 -17.19 18.97 3.26
C PHE A 44 -18.36 19.47 4.09
N ASP A 45 -19.55 19.57 3.49
CA ASP A 45 -20.79 19.78 4.23
C ASP A 45 -21.39 18.43 4.70
N ASP A 46 -22.53 18.45 5.37
CA ASP A 46 -23.16 17.24 5.89
C ASP A 46 -23.65 16.28 4.79
N ASN A 47 -23.85 16.75 3.55
CA ASN A 47 -24.38 15.97 2.44
C ASN A 47 -23.28 15.49 1.49
N ILE A 48 -22.21 16.25 1.35
CA ILE A 48 -21.08 15.94 0.47
C ILE A 48 -20.11 15.04 1.23
N HIS A 49 -19.96 13.82 0.74
CA HIS A 49 -19.04 12.82 1.29
C HIS A 49 -17.91 12.48 0.33
N ILE A 50 -18.03 12.86 -0.94
CA ILE A 50 -17.06 12.51 -1.98
C ILE A 50 -16.90 13.70 -2.91
N LEU A 51 -15.65 14.07 -3.17
CA LEU A 51 -15.25 15.07 -4.16
C LEU A 51 -14.50 14.37 -5.28
N TYR A 52 -14.87 14.69 -6.52
CA TYR A 52 -14.31 14.08 -7.72
C TYR A 52 -13.43 15.08 -8.47
N PHE A 53 -12.22 14.64 -8.79
CA PHE A 53 -11.27 15.32 -9.65
C PHE A 53 -10.85 14.38 -10.78
N SER A 54 -10.27 14.91 -11.85
CA SER A 54 -9.82 14.13 -13.02
C SER A 54 -8.83 13.02 -12.65
N GLU A 55 -7.94 13.30 -11.70
CA GLU A 55 -6.81 12.48 -11.31
C GLU A 55 -7.07 11.69 -10.03
N MET A 56 -8.08 12.07 -9.25
CA MET A 56 -8.34 11.49 -7.94
C MET A 56 -9.75 11.71 -7.41
N THR A 57 -10.06 10.99 -6.34
CA THR A 57 -11.26 11.17 -5.53
C THR A 57 -10.85 11.40 -4.08
N ILE A 58 -11.50 12.33 -3.42
CA ILE A 58 -11.33 12.61 -1.99
C ILE A 58 -12.64 12.26 -1.31
N SER A 59 -12.62 11.27 -0.42
CA SER A 59 -13.81 10.79 0.29
C SER A 59 -13.68 11.04 1.78
N ARG A 60 -14.73 11.58 2.39
CA ARG A 60 -14.95 11.58 3.82
C ARG A 60 -15.65 10.28 4.22
N LEU A 61 -14.97 9.47 5.03
CA LEU A 61 -15.42 8.13 5.43
C LEU A 61 -16.24 8.11 6.72
N ASP A 62 -16.29 9.22 7.45
CA ASP A 62 -17.11 9.36 8.67
C ASP A 62 -17.91 10.67 8.68
N GLY A 63 -18.91 10.77 9.57
CA GLY A 63 -19.69 12.01 9.74
C GLY A 63 -18.95 13.11 10.50
N ASN A 64 -17.77 12.83 11.06
CA ASN A 64 -17.09 13.71 12.02
C ASN A 64 -15.90 14.47 11.41
N ASN A 65 -15.67 14.36 10.10
CA ASN A 65 -14.50 14.93 9.42
C ASN A 65 -13.19 14.44 10.08
N ARG A 66 -13.12 13.16 10.48
CA ARG A 66 -11.91 12.58 11.09
C ARG A 66 -11.31 11.45 10.28
N HIS A 67 -12.03 10.90 9.31
CA HIS A 67 -11.49 9.86 8.45
C HIS A 67 -11.66 10.23 6.97
N PHE A 68 -10.54 10.33 6.25
CA PHE A 68 -10.50 10.69 4.84
C PHE A 68 -9.75 9.64 4.03
N SER A 69 -10.18 9.43 2.79
CA SER A 69 -9.48 8.63 1.79
C SER A 69 -9.16 9.51 0.57
N LEU A 70 -7.88 9.62 0.25
CA LEU A 70 -7.37 10.27 -0.95
C LEU A 70 -6.99 9.17 -1.94
N SER A 71 -7.79 8.98 -2.99
CA SER A 71 -7.64 7.87 -3.94
C SER A 71 -7.30 8.40 -5.33
N TRP A 72 -6.06 8.25 -5.76
CA TRP A 72 -5.66 8.59 -7.13
C TRP A 72 -6.00 7.47 -8.11
N THR A 73 -6.42 7.85 -9.32
CA THR A 73 -6.74 6.90 -10.41
C THR A 73 -5.53 6.06 -10.83
N ILE A 74 -4.33 6.53 -10.53
CA ILE A 74 -3.08 5.78 -10.68
C ILE A 74 -2.93 4.62 -9.68
N GLY A 75 -3.92 4.35 -8.83
CA GLY A 75 -3.91 3.19 -7.93
C GLY A 75 -3.04 3.40 -6.69
N VAL A 76 -3.00 4.63 -6.21
CA VAL A 76 -2.43 5.00 -4.91
C VAL A 76 -3.57 5.53 -4.06
N THR A 77 -3.69 5.03 -2.84
CA THR A 77 -4.68 5.50 -1.87
C THR A 77 -3.98 5.87 -0.58
N ILE A 78 -4.33 7.03 -0.03
CA ILE A 78 -3.85 7.49 1.27
C ILE A 78 -5.06 7.65 2.18
N GLU A 79 -5.08 6.92 3.28
CA GLU A 79 -6.07 7.06 4.33
C GLU A 79 -5.51 7.92 5.45
N ILE A 80 -6.29 8.90 5.89
CA ILE A 80 -5.91 9.85 6.92
C ILE A 80 -6.96 9.80 8.03
N ASN A 81 -6.50 9.40 9.21
CA ASN A 81 -7.25 9.46 10.45
C ASN A 81 -6.75 10.63 11.30
N VAL A 82 -7.65 11.55 11.64
CA VAL A 82 -7.37 12.75 12.42
C VAL A 82 -7.59 12.44 13.89
N ILE A 83 -6.55 12.62 14.69
CA ILE A 83 -6.53 12.32 16.11
C ILE A 83 -6.36 13.62 16.88
N GLU A 84 -7.17 13.80 17.92
CA GLU A 84 -7.08 14.92 18.84
C GLU A 84 -6.27 14.49 20.07
N MET A 85 -5.00 14.89 20.07
CA MET A 85 -4.15 14.78 21.26
C MET A 85 -4.56 15.82 22.30
N THR A 86 -4.40 15.43 23.55
CA THR A 86 -4.70 16.18 24.76
C THR A 86 -3.48 16.44 25.64
N SER A 87 -2.40 15.67 25.46
CA SER A 87 -1.12 15.77 26.19
C SER A 87 0.06 15.73 25.19
N PRO A 88 1.16 16.48 25.42
CA PRO A 88 1.35 17.49 26.48
C PRO A 88 0.55 18.77 26.21
N SER A 89 0.06 18.96 24.98
CA SER A 89 -0.75 20.09 24.56
C SER A 89 -1.86 19.60 23.63
N LYS A 90 -2.97 20.34 23.60
CA LYS A 90 -4.10 20.00 22.73
C LYS A 90 -3.73 20.26 21.26
N GLN A 91 -3.71 19.23 20.42
CA GLN A 91 -3.35 19.35 19.01
C GLN A 91 -3.99 18.26 18.14
N LEU A 92 -4.31 18.62 16.89
CA LEU A 92 -4.64 17.63 15.87
C LEU A 92 -3.37 17.05 15.27
N VAL A 93 -3.34 15.73 15.19
CA VAL A 93 -2.30 14.94 14.52
C VAL A 93 -2.94 13.97 13.53
N LEU A 94 -2.15 13.54 12.56
CA LEU A 94 -2.59 12.69 11.47
C LEU A 94 -1.96 11.31 11.63
N ASN A 95 -2.79 10.29 11.62
CA ASN A 95 -2.36 8.93 11.35
C ASN A 95 -2.61 8.64 9.87
N ILE A 96 -1.57 8.20 9.17
CA ILE A 96 -1.57 8.08 7.70
C ILE A 96 -1.24 6.65 7.33
N ALA A 97 -2.11 6.03 6.54
CA ALA A 97 -1.86 4.76 5.90
C ALA A 97 -1.80 4.93 4.38
N ALA A 98 -0.89 4.21 3.74
CA ALA A 98 -0.74 4.22 2.29
C ALA A 98 -1.01 2.82 1.73
N SER A 99 -1.83 2.76 0.69
CA SER A 99 -2.02 1.58 -0.15
C SER A 99 -1.57 1.89 -1.57
N ILE A 100 -0.79 1.00 -2.14
CA ILE A 100 -0.15 1.18 -3.44
C ILE A 100 -0.43 -0.06 -4.29
N ALA A 101 -0.97 0.13 -5.48
CA ALA A 101 -1.27 -0.96 -6.40
C ALA A 101 -0.03 -1.77 -6.78
N GLY A 102 -0.19 -3.09 -6.94
CA GLY A 102 0.90 -4.03 -7.26
C GLY A 102 1.75 -3.68 -8.49
N ARG A 103 1.21 -2.88 -9.44
CA ARG A 103 1.98 -2.37 -10.60
C ARG A 103 3.17 -1.46 -10.24
N PHE A 104 3.23 -0.98 -9.00
CA PHE A 104 4.34 -0.20 -8.44
C PHE A 104 5.32 -1.05 -7.64
N ARG A 105 5.18 -2.37 -7.63
CA ARG A 105 6.16 -3.26 -7.00
C ARG A 105 7.55 -3.01 -7.58
N GLY A 106 8.53 -2.76 -6.71
CA GLY A 106 9.91 -2.40 -7.03
C GLY A 106 10.10 -0.99 -7.57
N LYS A 107 9.06 -0.13 -7.53
CA LYS A 107 9.09 1.24 -8.09
C LYS A 107 8.90 2.34 -7.04
N THR A 108 8.80 2.00 -5.76
CA THR A 108 8.71 2.99 -4.67
C THR A 108 10.09 3.33 -4.14
N TYR A 109 10.24 4.56 -3.68
CA TYR A 109 11.45 5.08 -3.06
C TYR A 109 11.07 6.18 -2.06
N GLY A 110 11.57 6.11 -0.83
CA GLY A 110 11.17 7.03 0.24
C GLY A 110 11.24 6.41 1.63
N LEU A 111 10.64 7.12 2.59
CA LEU A 111 10.52 6.69 3.99
C LEU A 111 9.71 5.40 4.19
N LEU A 112 8.86 5.04 3.23
CA LEU A 112 8.09 3.78 3.24
C LEU A 112 8.85 2.61 2.57
N GLY A 113 10.10 2.81 2.20
CA GLY A 113 10.96 1.76 1.64
C GLY A 113 10.69 1.42 0.18
N THR A 114 11.25 0.28 -0.23
CA THR A 114 11.10 -0.25 -1.59
C THR A 114 10.03 -1.33 -1.56
N TYR A 115 8.94 -1.16 -2.31
CA TYR A 115 7.85 -2.12 -2.34
C TYR A 115 8.25 -3.36 -3.15
N ASP A 116 9.22 -4.14 -2.69
CA ASP A 116 9.71 -5.36 -3.33
C ASP A 116 9.56 -6.60 -2.44
N GLY A 117 9.21 -6.40 -1.16
CA GLY A 117 9.01 -7.44 -0.16
C GLY A 117 10.27 -7.80 0.62
N ARG A 118 11.35 -7.01 0.50
CA ARG A 118 12.62 -7.23 1.21
C ARG A 118 12.83 -6.16 2.29
N THR A 119 12.76 -6.58 3.55
CA THR A 119 12.89 -5.65 4.68
C THR A 119 14.32 -5.17 4.93
N ASP A 120 15.32 -5.83 4.34
CA ASP A 120 16.74 -5.52 4.53
C ASP A 120 17.19 -4.27 3.75
N ASN A 121 16.39 -3.80 2.80
CA ASN A 121 16.68 -2.62 1.98
C ASN A 121 15.72 -1.43 2.22
N ASP A 122 14.76 -1.57 3.15
CA ASP A 122 13.71 -0.56 3.36
C ASP A 122 14.25 0.71 4.01
N LEU A 123 15.27 0.60 4.87
CA LEU A 123 15.96 1.76 5.46
C LEU A 123 17.01 2.31 4.49
N ARG A 124 16.56 2.74 3.31
CA ARG A 124 17.40 3.36 2.28
C ARG A 124 17.36 4.88 2.40
N SER A 125 18.50 5.51 2.60
CA SER A 125 18.63 6.97 2.65
C SER A 125 18.36 7.62 1.29
N GLN A 126 18.18 8.95 1.28
CA GLN A 126 17.96 9.73 0.05
C GLN A 126 19.13 9.67 -0.95
N ASN A 127 20.36 9.42 -0.47
CA ASN A 127 21.53 9.19 -1.34
C ASN A 127 21.67 7.74 -1.82
N GLY A 128 20.77 6.86 -1.39
CA GLY A 128 20.68 5.47 -1.81
C GLY A 128 21.43 4.46 -0.95
N SER A 129 22.11 4.89 0.12
CA SER A 129 22.77 4.00 1.10
C SER A 129 21.75 3.22 1.91
N ILE A 130 22.04 1.96 2.23
CA ILE A 130 21.15 1.09 3.00
C ILE A 130 21.66 1.00 4.44
N ILE A 131 20.79 1.30 5.39
CA ILE A 131 21.05 1.27 6.82
C ILE A 131 20.51 -0.05 7.35
N SER A 132 21.28 -0.73 8.21
CA SER A 132 20.81 -1.98 8.80
C SER A 132 19.58 -1.74 9.69
N SER A 133 18.58 -2.62 9.58
CA SER A 133 17.42 -2.65 10.47
C SER A 133 17.78 -2.94 11.93
N ASN A 134 18.98 -3.46 12.18
CA ASN A 134 19.51 -3.70 13.53
C ASN A 134 20.37 -2.54 14.06
N GLY A 135 20.45 -1.42 13.32
CA GLY A 135 21.14 -0.23 13.78
C GLY A 135 20.48 0.37 15.02
N SER A 136 21.23 1.17 15.78
CA SER A 136 20.63 1.91 16.90
C SER A 136 19.58 2.91 16.40
N LEU A 137 18.61 3.29 17.25
CA LEU A 137 17.62 4.30 16.91
C LEU A 137 18.28 5.61 16.45
N GLU A 138 19.41 5.99 17.04
CA GLU A 138 20.20 7.16 16.64
C GLU A 138 20.78 7.00 15.22
N GLN A 139 21.33 5.84 14.89
CA GLN A 139 21.85 5.57 13.55
C GLN A 139 20.74 5.59 12.50
N ILE A 140 19.59 4.97 12.79
CA ILE A 140 18.43 4.96 11.90
C ILE A 140 17.90 6.39 11.72
N HIS A 141 17.79 7.16 12.80
CA HIS A 141 17.35 8.54 12.71
C HIS A 141 18.32 9.41 11.88
N LYS A 142 19.61 9.44 12.22
CA LYS A 142 20.59 10.35 11.57
C LYS A 142 20.94 9.94 10.14
N ASN A 143 21.09 8.64 9.89
CA ASN A 143 21.60 8.15 8.61
C ASN A 143 20.50 7.75 7.62
N PHE A 144 19.27 7.56 8.09
CA PHE A 144 18.10 7.30 7.24
C PHE A 144 17.06 8.42 7.37
N GLY A 145 16.43 8.59 8.53
CA GLY A 145 15.29 9.50 8.70
C GLY A 145 15.59 10.96 8.32
N VAL A 146 16.64 11.56 8.90
CA VAL A 146 17.05 12.94 8.65
C VAL A 146 17.42 13.18 7.18
N THR A 147 17.91 12.15 6.48
CA THR A 147 18.27 12.28 5.05
C THR A 147 17.05 12.53 4.16
N TRP A 148 15.84 12.28 4.65
CA TRP A 148 14.58 12.52 3.94
C TRP A 148 13.90 13.84 4.35
N ALA A 149 14.57 14.69 5.13
CA ALA A 149 14.06 16.01 5.46
C ALA A 149 13.79 16.83 4.18
N ILE A 150 12.63 17.47 4.12
CA ILE A 150 12.20 18.26 2.96
C ILE A 150 13.05 19.53 2.86
N ASP A 151 13.49 19.87 1.64
CA ASP A 151 14.03 21.19 1.35
C ASP A 151 12.89 22.22 1.39
N PRO A 152 12.94 23.22 2.28
CA PRO A 152 11.93 24.29 2.40
C PRO A 152 11.45 24.88 1.07
N SER A 153 12.37 25.07 0.12
CA SER A 153 12.09 25.68 -1.19
C SER A 153 11.25 24.80 -2.11
N SER A 154 11.19 23.50 -1.83
CA SER A 154 10.49 22.49 -2.61
C SER A 154 9.27 21.89 -1.89
N SER A 155 8.96 22.38 -0.69
CA SER A 155 7.88 21.84 0.14
C SER A 155 6.52 22.00 -0.54
N LEU A 156 5.74 20.92 -0.54
CA LEU A 156 4.35 20.91 -1.00
C LEU A 156 3.36 21.22 0.14
N LEU A 157 3.84 21.31 1.38
CA LEU A 157 2.99 21.47 2.56
C LEU A 157 2.37 22.86 2.62
N TYR A 158 1.22 22.92 3.28
CA TYR A 158 0.60 24.18 3.67
C TYR A 158 1.09 24.61 5.06
N TYR A 159 1.53 25.86 5.15
CA TYR A 159 1.97 26.50 6.39
C TYR A 159 0.99 27.63 6.73
N GLU A 160 0.44 27.61 7.94
CA GLU A 160 -0.41 28.70 8.42
C GLU A 160 0.40 29.99 8.61
N ALA A 161 -0.29 31.13 8.74
CA ALA A 161 0.37 32.41 9.00
C ALA A 161 1.34 32.32 10.21
N GLY A 162 2.60 32.71 9.98
CA GLY A 162 3.67 32.63 10.98
C GLY A 162 4.30 31.25 11.14
N GLN A 163 3.96 30.27 10.30
CA GLN A 163 4.69 29.01 10.14
C GLN A 163 5.55 29.09 8.88
N THR A 164 6.71 28.45 8.93
CA THR A 164 7.61 28.26 7.78
C THR A 164 8.19 26.85 7.85
N PRO A 165 8.74 26.30 6.76
CA PRO A 165 9.46 25.04 6.84
C PRO A 165 10.58 25.04 7.89
N GLU A 166 11.25 26.17 8.11
CA GLU A 166 12.31 26.30 9.13
C GLU A 166 11.77 26.10 10.53
N PHE A 167 10.54 26.54 10.82
CA PHE A 167 9.88 26.29 12.11
C PHE A 167 9.79 24.78 12.40
N PHE A 168 9.71 23.98 11.34
CA PHE A 168 9.43 22.54 11.33
C PHE A 168 10.75 21.73 11.20
N SER A 169 11.91 22.41 11.15
CA SER A 169 13.22 21.79 10.95
C SER A 169 14.02 21.64 12.24
N GLU A 170 14.91 20.64 12.29
CA GLU A 170 15.85 20.41 13.42
C GLU A 170 16.77 21.61 13.71
N LYS A 171 16.93 22.53 12.74
CA LYS A 171 17.71 23.76 12.94
C LYS A 171 17.03 24.75 13.88
N ASN A 172 15.74 24.57 14.18
CA ASN A 172 15.03 25.34 15.18
C ASN A 172 15.20 24.69 16.57
N ARG A 173 15.87 25.41 17.47
CA ARG A 173 16.65 24.91 18.63
C ARG A 173 15.86 24.35 19.83
N VAL A 174 14.74 23.65 19.64
CA VAL A 174 13.95 23.11 20.77
C VAL A 174 13.78 21.59 20.70
N PHE A 175 13.87 20.98 19.51
CA PHE A 175 13.80 19.54 19.39
C PHE A 175 15.18 18.90 19.60
N ASN A 176 15.27 18.01 20.57
CA ASN A 176 16.42 17.13 20.76
C ASN A 176 15.91 15.69 20.68
N ALA A 177 16.27 14.98 19.61
CA ALA A 177 15.80 13.62 19.41
C ALA A 177 16.20 12.73 20.59
N SER A 178 15.21 12.10 21.21
CA SER A 178 15.43 11.05 22.21
C SER A 178 15.57 9.71 21.51
N PHE A 179 16.63 8.97 21.85
CA PHE A 179 16.87 7.62 21.35
C PHE A 179 16.67 6.56 22.44
N ILE A 180 15.92 6.92 23.48
CA ILE A 180 15.41 5.96 24.45
C ILE A 180 14.47 5.03 23.69
N ASP A 181 14.66 3.71 23.82
CA ASP A 181 13.71 2.73 23.32
C ASP A 181 12.68 2.42 24.43
N PRO A 182 11.44 2.93 24.33
CA PRO A 182 10.40 2.72 25.33
C PRO A 182 10.13 1.23 25.60
N ILE A 183 10.32 0.39 24.59
CA ILE A 183 10.02 -1.03 24.64
C ILE A 183 10.94 -1.75 25.63
N THR A 184 12.13 -1.20 25.90
CA THR A 184 13.07 -1.73 26.92
C THR A 184 12.66 -1.36 28.34
N THR A 185 11.94 -0.24 28.52
CA THR A 185 11.46 0.25 29.81
C THR A 185 10.07 -0.32 30.12
N ASN A 186 9.99 -1.62 30.41
CA ASN A 186 8.76 -2.37 30.69
C ASN A 186 7.92 -1.75 31.85
N ASN A 187 6.91 -0.93 31.50
CA ASN A 187 6.03 -0.21 32.43
C ASN A 187 4.65 -0.88 32.48
N SER A 188 4.39 -1.58 33.58
CA SER A 188 3.14 -2.33 33.81
C SER A 188 1.88 -1.49 33.78
N THR A 189 1.96 -0.17 34.01
CA THR A 189 0.80 0.73 33.97
C THR A 189 0.32 0.95 32.53
N ILE A 190 1.24 0.98 31.58
CA ILE A 190 0.96 1.15 30.14
C ILE A 190 0.44 -0.15 29.52
N HIS A 191 0.81 -1.31 30.08
CA HIS A 191 0.46 -2.63 29.52
C HIS A 191 -1.05 -2.81 29.36
N ASN A 192 -1.81 -2.50 30.41
CA ASN A 192 -3.26 -2.66 30.40
C ASN A 192 -3.92 -1.77 29.32
N SER A 193 -3.45 -0.53 29.19
CA SER A 193 -3.95 0.44 28.20
C SER A 193 -3.73 -0.02 26.76
N CYS A 194 -2.70 -0.84 26.51
CA CYS A 194 -2.36 -1.34 25.18
C CYS A 194 -2.71 -2.82 24.97
N ASN A 195 -3.55 -3.41 25.82
CA ASN A 195 -3.93 -4.83 25.78
C ASN A 195 -2.71 -5.78 25.79
N ILE A 196 -1.66 -5.42 26.52
CA ILE A 196 -0.46 -6.23 26.71
C ILE A 196 -0.59 -6.96 28.05
N ASN A 197 -0.28 -8.26 28.08
CA ASN A 197 -0.21 -8.99 29.33
C ASN A 197 0.99 -8.48 30.16
N ALA A 198 0.79 -8.17 31.45
CA ALA A 198 1.81 -7.68 32.36
C ALA A 198 3.11 -8.52 32.36
N THR A 199 3.01 -9.82 32.12
CA THR A 199 4.16 -10.75 32.11
C THR A 199 4.73 -11.02 30.73
N ALA A 200 4.14 -10.46 29.66
CA ALA A 200 4.59 -10.70 28.30
C ALA A 200 5.91 -9.96 28.01
N SER A 201 6.91 -10.72 27.56
CA SER A 201 8.15 -10.14 27.03
C SER A 201 7.87 -9.22 25.85
N PRO A 202 8.56 -8.08 25.71
CA PRO A 202 8.39 -7.21 24.57
C PRO A 202 8.52 -7.90 23.23
N SER A 203 9.36 -8.93 23.09
CA SER A 203 9.48 -9.74 21.86
C SER A 203 8.18 -10.41 21.41
N SER A 204 7.23 -10.64 22.31
CA SER A 204 5.93 -11.28 22.02
C SER A 204 4.83 -10.31 21.58
N TRP A 205 5.06 -9.00 21.70
CA TRP A 205 4.05 -8.00 21.37
C TRP A 205 3.85 -7.89 19.86
N ASN A 206 2.59 -7.82 19.44
CA ASN A 206 2.25 -7.55 18.03
C ASN A 206 2.48 -6.07 17.68
N LEU A 207 2.40 -5.74 16.38
CA LEU A 207 2.63 -4.38 15.89
C LEU A 207 1.73 -3.33 16.56
N ALA A 208 0.44 -3.64 16.73
CA ALA A 208 -0.54 -2.74 17.34
C ALA A 208 -0.20 -2.44 18.81
N GLN A 209 0.13 -3.48 19.57
CA GLN A 209 0.56 -3.38 20.97
C GLN A 209 1.84 -2.55 21.11
N ARG A 210 2.85 -2.81 20.27
CA ARG A 210 4.12 -2.05 20.29
C ARG A 210 3.90 -0.57 19.98
N THR A 211 3.11 -0.27 18.96
CA THR A 211 2.84 1.11 18.53
C THR A 211 2.08 1.86 19.62
N CYS A 212 1.03 1.26 20.17
CA CYS A 212 0.30 1.82 21.31
C CYS A 212 1.22 2.11 22.51
N TYR A 213 2.05 1.12 22.88
CA TYR A 213 2.94 1.25 24.03
C TYR A 213 3.94 2.38 23.80
N TYR A 214 4.56 2.43 22.62
CA TYR A 214 5.52 3.46 22.24
C TYR A 214 4.88 4.85 22.31
N ASP A 215 3.73 5.05 21.67
CA ASP A 215 3.05 6.35 21.62
C ASP A 215 2.58 6.80 23.01
N LEU A 216 2.01 5.89 23.81
CA LEU A 216 1.60 6.21 25.18
C LEU A 216 2.79 6.57 26.06
N PHE A 217 3.90 5.85 25.95
CA PHE A 217 5.10 6.13 26.72
C PHE A 217 5.71 7.49 26.34
N MET A 218 5.77 7.80 25.03
CA MET A 218 6.42 9.00 24.52
C MET A 218 5.56 10.26 24.73
N THR A 219 4.24 10.16 24.60
CA THR A 219 3.34 11.33 24.63
C THR A 219 2.56 11.48 25.93
N ASN A 220 2.42 10.38 26.70
CA ASN A 220 1.47 10.27 27.80
C ASN A 220 0.02 10.60 27.37
N ASP A 221 -0.32 10.35 26.10
CA ASP A 221 -1.64 10.64 25.53
C ASP A 221 -2.41 9.35 25.20
N MET A 222 -3.51 9.14 25.92
CA MET A 222 -4.33 7.93 25.77
C MET A 222 -5.16 7.95 24.47
N ASN A 223 -5.52 9.13 23.94
CA ASN A 223 -6.26 9.21 22.69
C ASN A 223 -5.38 8.78 21.52
N LEU A 224 -4.14 9.26 21.49
CA LEU A 224 -3.15 8.83 20.51
C LEU A 224 -2.86 7.34 20.63
N ALA A 225 -2.59 6.86 21.85
CA ALA A 225 -2.30 5.45 22.08
C ALA A 225 -3.42 4.52 21.61
N ASN A 226 -4.68 4.86 21.92
CA ASN A 226 -5.85 4.09 21.46
C ASN A 226 -5.99 4.13 19.93
N ALA A 227 -5.81 5.29 19.32
CA ALA A 227 -5.87 5.42 17.86
C ALA A 227 -4.77 4.60 17.17
N SER A 228 -3.56 4.60 17.72
CA SER A 228 -2.44 3.79 17.23
C SER A 228 -2.67 2.29 17.41
N LEU A 229 -3.29 1.88 18.52
CA LEU A 229 -3.72 0.49 18.74
C LEU A 229 -4.74 0.06 17.68
N MET A 230 -5.76 0.89 17.42
CA MET A 230 -6.78 0.61 16.41
C MET A 230 -6.17 0.53 15.00
N ALA A 231 -5.36 1.52 14.62
CA ALA A 231 -4.71 1.54 13.32
C ALA A 231 -3.74 0.37 13.12
N GLY A 232 -2.98 -0.01 14.15
CA GLY A 232 -2.12 -1.19 14.08
C GLY A 232 -2.90 -2.48 13.88
N ASN A 233 -4.09 -2.62 14.51
CA ASN A 233 -4.96 -3.78 14.31
C ASN A 233 -5.59 -3.78 12.92
N GLU A 234 -6.02 -2.61 12.43
CA GLU A 234 -6.59 -2.44 11.10
C GLU A 234 -5.55 -2.74 10.01
N LEU A 235 -4.31 -2.28 10.18
CA LEU A 235 -3.22 -2.59 9.26
C LEU A 235 -3.02 -4.10 9.09
N LEU A 236 -3.15 -4.90 10.16
CA LEU A 236 -3.07 -6.36 10.07
C LEU A 236 -4.22 -6.97 9.24
N LEU A 237 -5.38 -6.33 9.22
CA LEU A 237 -6.52 -6.74 8.38
C LEU A 237 -6.33 -6.28 6.94
N ILE A 238 -5.91 -5.03 6.73
CA ILE A 238 -5.61 -4.48 5.41
C ILE A 238 -4.52 -5.31 4.73
N GLN A 239 -3.43 -5.63 5.43
CA GLN A 239 -2.36 -6.50 4.93
C GLN A 239 -2.83 -7.92 4.59
N LYS A 240 -3.96 -8.39 5.14
CA LYS A 240 -4.57 -9.67 4.74
C LYS A 240 -5.45 -9.50 3.51
N ASN A 241 -6.24 -8.43 3.46
CA ASN A 241 -7.19 -8.17 2.38
C ASN A 241 -6.53 -7.68 1.09
N GLN A 242 -5.39 -6.99 1.18
CA GLN A 242 -4.63 -6.49 0.03
C GLN A 242 -3.65 -7.51 -0.55
N ARG A 243 -3.69 -8.77 -0.11
CA ARG A 243 -2.82 -9.81 -0.65
C ARG A 243 -3.27 -10.18 -2.04
N ASN A 244 -2.35 -10.16 -2.99
CA ASN A 244 -2.68 -10.59 -4.35
C ASN A 244 -2.79 -12.12 -4.40
N PRO A 245 -3.85 -12.68 -5.01
CA PRO A 245 -3.89 -14.11 -5.28
C PRO A 245 -2.82 -14.50 -6.31
N PRO A 246 -2.53 -15.81 -6.49
CA PRO A 246 -1.60 -16.26 -7.51
C PRO A 246 -1.94 -15.71 -8.89
N SER A 247 -0.94 -15.37 -9.69
CA SER A 247 -1.12 -14.87 -11.06
C SER A 247 -0.76 -15.94 -12.08
N PHE A 248 -1.64 -16.16 -13.06
CA PHE A 248 -1.34 -17.02 -14.20
C PHE A 248 -0.37 -16.33 -15.16
N LYS A 249 0.43 -17.12 -15.88
CA LYS A 249 1.32 -16.56 -16.92
C LYS A 249 0.52 -15.75 -17.94
N SER A 250 0.96 -14.52 -18.21
CA SER A 250 0.33 -13.63 -19.19
C SER A 250 0.29 -14.19 -20.62
N SER A 251 1.11 -15.21 -20.92
CA SER A 251 1.10 -15.92 -22.21
C SER A 251 -0.04 -16.94 -22.36
N LEU A 252 -0.78 -17.25 -21.30
CA LEU A 252 -1.95 -18.14 -21.39
C LEU A 252 -3.08 -17.44 -22.17
N PRO A 253 -3.64 -18.08 -23.21
CA PRO A 253 -4.68 -17.45 -24.01
C PRO A 253 -5.99 -17.32 -23.22
N LEU A 254 -6.80 -16.32 -23.56
CA LEU A 254 -8.20 -16.18 -23.09
C LEU A 254 -9.18 -16.89 -24.03
N SER A 255 -8.80 -17.04 -25.30
CA SER A 255 -9.59 -17.73 -26.31
C SER A 255 -8.71 -18.40 -27.36
N MET A 256 -9.19 -19.49 -27.97
CA MET A 256 -8.53 -20.17 -29.08
C MET A 256 -9.52 -20.59 -30.16
N ASN A 257 -9.17 -20.31 -31.42
CA ASN A 257 -9.89 -20.81 -32.59
C ASN A 257 -9.21 -22.09 -33.09
N LEU A 258 -9.97 -23.18 -33.20
CA LEU A 258 -9.47 -24.50 -33.56
C LEU A 258 -10.33 -25.14 -34.64
N THR A 259 -9.79 -26.17 -35.29
CA THR A 259 -10.53 -27.09 -36.14
C THR A 259 -10.76 -28.41 -35.41
N GLN A 260 -11.86 -29.08 -35.71
CA GLN A 260 -12.20 -30.37 -35.12
C GLN A 260 -11.07 -31.40 -35.33
N GLY A 261 -10.76 -32.16 -34.29
CA GLY A 261 -9.71 -33.19 -34.28
C GLY A 261 -8.31 -32.66 -33.97
N LYS A 262 -8.11 -31.33 -33.91
CA LYS A 262 -6.82 -30.74 -33.52
C LYS A 262 -6.48 -31.08 -32.07
N GLN A 263 -5.28 -31.57 -31.82
CA GLN A 263 -4.76 -31.77 -30.48
C GLN A 263 -4.26 -30.45 -29.89
N VAL A 264 -4.69 -30.17 -28.66
CA VAL A 264 -4.30 -29.02 -27.87
C VAL A 264 -3.47 -29.50 -26.69
N SER A 265 -2.34 -28.86 -26.44
CA SER A 265 -1.54 -29.06 -25.23
C SER A 265 -1.14 -27.70 -24.67
N LEU A 266 -1.53 -27.41 -23.43
CA LEU A 266 -1.18 -26.16 -22.74
C LEU A 266 -0.36 -26.49 -21.49
N ASN A 267 0.66 -25.66 -21.22
CA ASN A 267 1.37 -25.66 -19.95
C ASN A 267 0.83 -24.52 -19.09
N ILE A 268 -0.03 -24.87 -18.13
CA ILE A 268 -0.68 -23.95 -17.23
C ILE A 268 0.15 -23.83 -15.97
N SER A 269 0.58 -22.62 -15.66
CA SER A 269 1.31 -22.33 -14.43
C SER A 269 0.87 -20.98 -13.89
N ALA A 270 0.88 -20.90 -12.56
CA ALA A 270 0.62 -19.68 -11.81
C ALA A 270 1.71 -19.49 -10.77
N THR A 271 1.99 -18.24 -10.43
CA THR A 271 3.02 -17.86 -9.47
C THR A 271 2.42 -16.96 -8.41
N SER A 272 2.79 -17.19 -7.16
CA SER A 272 2.55 -16.25 -6.07
C SER A 272 3.63 -15.17 -6.11
N GLU A 273 3.26 -13.94 -5.75
CA GLU A 273 4.26 -12.87 -5.58
C GLU A 273 5.10 -13.05 -4.31
N TYR A 274 4.64 -13.93 -3.40
CA TYR A 274 5.27 -14.30 -2.15
C TYR A 274 6.22 -15.51 -2.38
N PRO A 275 7.55 -15.31 -2.35
CA PRO A 275 8.51 -16.31 -2.86
C PRO A 275 8.53 -17.65 -2.13
N SER A 276 8.11 -17.71 -0.86
CA SER A 276 8.06 -18.93 -0.06
C SER A 276 6.73 -19.69 -0.17
N HIS A 277 5.76 -19.18 -0.93
CA HIS A 277 4.42 -19.74 -0.96
C HIS A 277 4.24 -20.78 -2.05
N VAL A 278 3.60 -21.88 -1.69
CA VAL A 278 3.26 -22.96 -2.62
C VAL A 278 1.96 -22.62 -3.34
N VAL A 279 1.99 -22.70 -4.67
CA VAL A 279 0.81 -22.56 -5.51
C VAL A 279 0.36 -23.93 -5.98
N GLU A 280 -0.88 -24.28 -5.64
CA GLU A 280 -1.55 -25.49 -6.12
C GLU A 280 -2.52 -25.16 -7.25
N LEU A 281 -2.44 -25.90 -8.34
CA LEU A 281 -3.43 -25.83 -9.42
C LEU A 281 -4.57 -26.80 -9.14
N PHE A 282 -5.78 -26.42 -9.52
CA PHE A 282 -6.95 -27.29 -9.43
C PHE A 282 -7.92 -27.01 -10.56
N GLU A 283 -8.63 -28.05 -10.98
CA GLU A 283 -9.63 -27.96 -12.04
C GLU A 283 -10.96 -27.44 -11.49
N LEU A 284 -11.52 -26.42 -12.14
CA LEU A 284 -12.89 -25.97 -11.90
C LEU A 284 -13.84 -26.54 -12.96
N HIS A 285 -13.40 -26.54 -14.21
CA HIS A 285 -14.14 -27.12 -15.34
C HIS A 285 -13.18 -27.48 -16.48
N ARG A 286 -13.48 -28.55 -17.22
CA ARG A 286 -12.78 -28.91 -18.46
C ARG A 286 -13.76 -29.39 -19.54
N PRO A 287 -13.38 -29.26 -20.82
CA PRO A 287 -14.12 -29.88 -21.91
C PRO A 287 -14.19 -31.40 -21.76
N VAL A 288 -15.24 -32.01 -22.32
CA VAL A 288 -15.40 -33.47 -22.33
C VAL A 288 -14.18 -34.12 -22.98
N ASN A 289 -13.69 -35.22 -22.39
CA ASN A 289 -12.50 -35.98 -22.80
C ASN A 289 -11.18 -35.21 -22.76
N ALA A 290 -11.12 -34.04 -22.13
CA ALA A 290 -9.85 -33.40 -21.81
C ALA A 290 -9.20 -34.03 -20.58
N THR A 291 -7.89 -33.87 -20.46
CA THR A 291 -7.12 -34.23 -19.26
C THR A 291 -6.35 -33.02 -18.75
N PHE A 292 -6.23 -32.93 -17.43
CA PHE A 292 -5.42 -31.93 -16.75
C PHE A 292 -4.66 -32.60 -15.60
N ASP A 293 -3.34 -32.51 -15.63
CA ASP A 293 -2.48 -32.95 -14.52
C ASP A 293 -2.11 -31.75 -13.65
N ARG A 294 -2.66 -31.72 -12.44
CA ARG A 294 -2.45 -30.63 -11.48
C ARG A 294 -1.00 -30.50 -10.99
N ASN A 295 -0.22 -31.58 -11.04
CA ASN A 295 1.16 -31.58 -10.55
C ASN A 295 2.11 -31.00 -11.61
N THR A 296 1.87 -31.31 -12.88
CA THR A 296 2.70 -30.83 -13.99
C THR A 296 2.13 -29.57 -14.67
N GLY A 297 0.86 -29.23 -14.41
CA GLY A 297 0.16 -28.13 -15.06
C GLY A 297 -0.22 -28.40 -16.52
N ILE A 298 -0.07 -29.64 -16.99
CA ILE A 298 -0.28 -29.98 -18.40
C ILE A 298 -1.76 -30.28 -18.66
N PHE A 299 -2.37 -29.46 -19.52
CA PHE A 299 -3.69 -29.72 -20.09
C PHE A 299 -3.56 -30.33 -21.49
N ARG A 300 -4.34 -31.36 -21.78
CA ARG A 300 -4.42 -31.98 -23.12
C ARG A 300 -5.87 -32.22 -23.53
N TRP A 301 -6.18 -31.94 -24.79
CA TRP A 301 -7.51 -32.16 -25.34
C TRP A 301 -7.48 -32.38 -26.85
N THR A 302 -8.41 -33.19 -27.36
CA THR A 302 -8.67 -33.33 -28.80
C THR A 302 -9.95 -32.57 -29.12
N ALA A 303 -9.84 -31.52 -29.93
CA ALA A 303 -10.92 -30.57 -30.14
C ALA A 303 -12.17 -31.19 -30.78
N ILE A 304 -13.33 -30.96 -30.17
CA ILE A 304 -14.65 -31.35 -30.68
C ILE A 304 -15.37 -30.08 -31.14
N SER A 305 -16.12 -30.14 -32.24
CA SER A 305 -16.83 -28.96 -32.77
C SER A 305 -17.75 -28.30 -31.74
N GLY A 306 -17.96 -27.01 -31.88
CA GLY A 306 -18.75 -26.19 -30.95
C GLY A 306 -17.89 -25.30 -30.06
N GLU A 307 -18.55 -24.69 -29.07
CA GLU A 307 -17.91 -23.84 -28.07
C GLU A 307 -17.67 -24.63 -26.78
N HIS A 308 -16.45 -24.59 -26.27
CA HIS A 308 -16.05 -25.28 -25.05
C HIS A 308 -15.25 -24.32 -24.17
N TYR A 309 -15.17 -24.58 -22.88
CA TYR A 309 -14.34 -23.77 -21.98
C TYR A 309 -13.49 -24.64 -21.06
N LEU A 310 -12.37 -24.10 -20.61
CA LEU A 310 -11.52 -24.64 -19.57
C LEU A 310 -11.42 -23.59 -18.47
N SER A 311 -11.69 -23.98 -17.24
CA SER A 311 -11.53 -23.12 -16.06
C SER A 311 -10.60 -23.80 -15.08
N ILE A 312 -9.45 -23.18 -14.83
CA ILE A 312 -8.44 -23.66 -13.88
C ILE A 312 -8.29 -22.64 -12.77
N GLY A 313 -8.30 -23.13 -11.53
CA GLY A 313 -7.98 -22.35 -10.34
C GLY A 313 -6.51 -22.51 -9.94
N ALA A 314 -5.96 -21.46 -9.34
CA ALA A 314 -4.67 -21.50 -8.65
C ALA A 314 -4.88 -21.03 -7.20
N ARG A 315 -4.36 -21.79 -6.24
CA ARG A 315 -4.47 -21.51 -4.81
C ARG A 315 -3.10 -21.33 -4.20
N ASP A 316 -2.91 -20.20 -3.51
CA ASP A 316 -1.85 -20.05 -2.52
C ASP A 316 -2.25 -20.82 -1.26
N THR A 317 -1.53 -21.88 -0.91
CA THR A 317 -1.89 -22.74 0.24
C THR A 317 -1.56 -22.11 1.60
N THR A 318 -0.71 -21.08 1.62
CA THR A 318 -0.28 -20.41 2.85
C THR A 318 -1.36 -19.46 3.34
N TYR A 319 -1.96 -18.70 2.43
CA TYR A 319 -3.01 -17.71 2.75
C TYR A 319 -4.40 -18.06 2.22
N ASN A 320 -4.54 -19.21 1.56
CA ASN A 320 -5.78 -19.67 0.94
C ASN A 320 -6.38 -18.65 -0.05
N LEU A 321 -5.51 -17.96 -0.78
CA LEU A 321 -5.91 -16.99 -1.82
C LEU A 321 -6.10 -17.72 -3.14
N ILE A 322 -7.19 -17.43 -3.84
CA ILE A 322 -7.58 -18.14 -5.06
C ILE A 322 -7.69 -17.16 -6.23
N SER A 323 -7.12 -17.54 -7.36
CA SER A 323 -7.40 -16.94 -8.67
C SER A 323 -7.93 -18.01 -9.63
N LYS A 324 -8.52 -17.57 -10.74
CA LYS A 324 -8.95 -18.45 -11.82
C LYS A 324 -8.52 -17.90 -13.18
N HIS A 325 -8.33 -18.79 -14.13
CA HIS A 325 -8.09 -18.48 -15.53
C HIS A 325 -9.05 -19.28 -16.40
N ASP A 326 -9.80 -18.56 -17.24
CA ASP A 326 -10.82 -19.11 -18.12
C ASP A 326 -10.32 -19.03 -19.58
N ILE A 327 -10.41 -20.13 -20.31
CA ILE A 327 -10.05 -20.22 -21.73
C ILE A 327 -11.27 -20.70 -22.51
N THR A 328 -11.69 -19.93 -23.52
CA THR A 328 -12.79 -20.31 -24.42
C THR A 328 -12.23 -20.89 -25.73
N PHE A 329 -12.74 -22.04 -26.14
CA PHE A 329 -12.38 -22.71 -27.38
C PHE A 329 -13.53 -22.60 -28.38
N TYR A 330 -13.27 -21.99 -29.52
CA TYR A 330 -14.18 -21.96 -30.66
C TYR A 330 -13.71 -22.98 -31.69
N VAL A 331 -14.38 -24.12 -31.78
CA VAL A 331 -13.96 -25.23 -32.64
C VAL A 331 -14.88 -25.34 -33.85
N GLN A 332 -14.33 -25.03 -35.02
CA GLN A 332 -15.03 -25.19 -36.29
C GLN A 332 -15.06 -26.67 -36.70
N ALA A 333 -16.23 -27.14 -37.16
CA ALA A 333 -16.33 -28.46 -37.76
C ALA A 333 -15.47 -28.53 -39.03
N ASN A 334 -14.89 -29.69 -39.32
CA ASN A 334 -14.15 -29.87 -40.57
C ASN A 334 -15.14 -29.86 -41.75
N ALA A 335 -15.22 -28.74 -42.46
CA ALA A 335 -15.83 -28.69 -43.79
C ALA A 335 -14.85 -29.23 -44.85
N PRO A 336 -15.32 -29.78 -45.98
CA PRO A 336 -14.44 -30.17 -47.10
C PRO A 336 -13.57 -28.99 -47.53
N ILE A 337 -12.27 -29.24 -47.68
CA ILE A 337 -11.25 -28.21 -47.93
C ILE A 337 -11.50 -27.53 -49.29
N THR A 338 -11.64 -26.20 -49.28
CA THR A 338 -11.23 -25.35 -50.40
C THR A 338 -10.27 -24.29 -49.85
N VAL A 339 -9.05 -24.28 -50.37
CA VAL A 339 -7.94 -23.43 -49.90
C VAL A 339 -8.05 -22.04 -50.51
N THR A 340 -7.91 -20.99 -49.69
CA THR A 340 -7.33 -19.72 -50.14
C THR A 340 -6.61 -19.04 -48.97
N THR A 341 -5.36 -18.66 -49.19
CA THR A 341 -4.43 -18.01 -48.27
C THR A 341 -4.47 -16.49 -48.42
N THR A 342 -4.27 -15.73 -47.33
CA THR A 342 -3.46 -14.48 -47.33
C THR A 342 -3.16 -14.01 -45.89
N SER A 343 -2.05 -13.28 -45.74
CA SER A 343 -1.23 -13.06 -44.55
C SER A 343 -1.20 -11.60 -44.03
N GLY A 344 -0.91 -11.45 -42.72
CA GLY A 344 -0.18 -10.31 -42.10
C GLY A 344 -1.04 -9.08 -41.71
N SER A 345 -0.81 -8.34 -40.62
CA SER A 345 0.33 -8.19 -39.71
C SER A 345 -0.10 -7.52 -38.38
N ASN A 346 0.56 -7.87 -37.26
CA ASN A 346 0.35 -7.27 -35.94
C ASN A 346 1.23 -6.01 -35.72
N ASN A 347 0.64 -4.94 -35.17
CA ASN A 347 1.37 -3.80 -34.63
C ASN A 347 1.50 -3.93 -33.09
N LEU A 348 2.73 -3.79 -32.62
CA LEU A 348 3.13 -3.73 -31.21
C LEU A 348 2.93 -2.32 -30.66
N VAL A 349 2.25 -2.19 -29.52
CA VAL A 349 2.25 -0.96 -28.70
C VAL A 349 3.23 -1.17 -27.55
N LYS A 350 4.29 -0.35 -27.54
CA LYS A 350 5.17 -0.09 -26.38
C LYS A 350 4.62 1.12 -25.64
N GLU A 351 4.71 1.11 -24.32
CA GLU A 351 4.83 2.28 -23.41
C GLU A 351 4.81 1.72 -21.97
N ALA A 352 5.37 2.30 -20.92
CA ALA A 352 6.38 3.34 -20.70
C ALA A 352 6.83 3.15 -19.23
N ASN A 353 8.07 3.49 -18.89
CA ASN A 353 8.55 3.46 -17.51
C ASN A 353 8.25 4.80 -16.83
N PHE A 354 7.78 4.76 -15.58
CA PHE A 354 7.63 5.95 -14.74
C PHE A 354 8.09 5.69 -13.29
N ILE A 355 8.70 6.71 -12.68
CA ILE A 355 9.34 6.73 -11.36
C ILE A 355 8.46 7.57 -10.42
N ILE A 356 8.15 7.05 -9.22
CA ILE A 356 7.48 7.83 -8.16
C ILE A 356 8.46 8.13 -7.04
N THR A 357 8.59 9.42 -6.71
CA THR A 357 9.30 9.92 -5.54
C THR A 357 8.25 10.34 -4.50
N ILE A 358 8.22 9.67 -3.35
CA ILE A 358 7.38 10.09 -2.22
C ILE A 358 8.23 11.04 -1.36
N LEU A 359 7.86 12.32 -1.38
CA LEU A 359 8.43 13.36 -0.53
C LEU A 359 7.56 13.52 0.73
N GLY A 360 8.19 13.33 1.90
CA GLY A 360 7.86 14.09 3.09
C GLY A 360 6.93 13.46 4.13
N LEU A 361 7.51 12.76 5.10
CA LEU A 361 7.02 12.78 6.47
C LEU A 361 7.70 13.99 7.12
N THR A 362 6.95 15.05 7.42
CA THR A 362 7.51 16.19 8.16
C THR A 362 7.17 16.02 9.63
N LEU A 363 8.24 15.77 10.39
CA LEU A 363 8.32 15.71 11.83
C LEU A 363 7.98 17.06 12.43
N LEU A 364 6.94 17.17 13.27
CA LEU A 364 6.57 18.41 13.93
C LEU A 364 6.10 18.33 15.36
N PHE A 365 6.62 19.27 16.13
CA PHE A 365 6.26 19.61 17.49
C PHE A 365 5.51 20.93 17.54
N GLY A 366 4.57 21.02 18.48
CA GLY A 366 3.98 22.24 18.99
C GLY A 366 3.99 22.22 20.50
#